data_AF-A0A9P7C1F1-F1
#
_entry.id   AF-A0A9P7C1F1-F1
#
_cell.length_a   1.000
_cell.length_b   1.000
_cell.length_c   1.000
_cell.angle_alpha   90.00
_cell.angle_beta   90.00
_cell.angle_gamma   90.00
#
_symmetry.space_group_name_H-M   'P 1'
#
loop_
_entity.id
_entity.type
_entity.pdbx_description
1 polymer ?
#
loop_
_entity_poly.entity_id
_entity_poly.type
_entity_poly.pdbx_seq_one_letter_code
_entity_poly.pdbx_strand_id
1 'polypeptide(L)'
;MGNELAALRTKDGQPYRLFPLPWAQPVIDEGRRLAASYANYLIVNGAVLMPAYGDPADDLARDVLAKAHPGREIVQVPCRSLIWQNGSLHCITMQLPAGLLKA
;
A
#
# COMPACT_ATOMS: atom_id res chain seq x y z
N MET A 1 2.23 -15.20 8.83
CA MET A 1 2.91 -13.90 8.65
C MET A 1 2.81 -12.94 9.84
N GLY A 2 1.65 -12.67 10.45
CA GLY A 2 1.56 -11.70 11.57
C GLY A 2 2.52 -11.99 12.73
N ASN A 3 2.59 -13.25 13.18
CA ASN A 3 3.51 -13.69 14.24
C ASN A 3 4.99 -13.57 13.83
N GLU A 4 5.31 -13.84 12.55
CA GLU A 4 6.67 -13.71 12.03
C GLU A 4 7.11 -12.24 12.04
N LEU A 5 6.26 -11.32 11.59
CA LEU A 5 6.53 -9.88 11.63
C LEU A 5 6.67 -9.36 13.07
N ALA A 6 5.87 -9.87 14.01
CA ALA A 6 5.95 -9.50 15.42
C ALA A 6 7.25 -9.97 16.11
N ALA A 7 7.91 -11.00 15.56
CA ALA A 7 9.22 -11.46 16.02
C ALA A 7 10.38 -10.58 15.52
N LEU A 8 10.19 -9.78 14.47
CA LEU A 8 11.23 -8.91 13.93
C LEU A 8 11.61 -7.78 14.90
N ARG A 9 12.86 -7.32 14.82
CA ARG A 9 13.41 -6.23 15.63
C ARG A 9 14.11 -5.17 14.76
N THR A 10 14.06 -3.92 15.18
CA THR A 10 14.83 -2.82 14.57
C THR A 10 16.33 -3.06 14.79
N LYS A 11 17.18 -2.26 14.13
CA LYS A 11 18.64 -2.30 14.32
C LYS A 11 19.04 -2.15 15.79
N ASP A 12 18.28 -1.36 16.56
CA ASP A 12 18.51 -1.10 17.98
C ASP A 12 17.80 -2.10 18.91
N GLY A 13 17.29 -3.21 18.35
CA GLY A 13 16.68 -4.30 19.11
C GLY A 13 15.23 -4.08 19.57
N GLN A 14 14.59 -2.99 19.16
CA GLN A 14 13.19 -2.70 19.55
C GLN A 14 12.19 -3.46 18.65
N PRO A 15 10.99 -3.83 19.14
CA PRO A 15 9.96 -4.42 18.29
C PRO A 15 9.44 -3.42 17.25
N TYR A 16 9.12 -3.90 16.04
CA TYR A 16 8.41 -3.07 15.06
C TYR A 16 6.97 -2.81 15.49
N ARG A 17 6.49 -1.59 15.23
CA ARG A 17 5.07 -1.27 15.36
C ARG A 17 4.32 -1.80 14.15
N LEU A 18 3.35 -2.69 14.37
CA LEU A 18 2.59 -3.32 13.30
C LEU A 18 1.25 -2.60 13.09
N PHE A 19 0.95 -2.30 11.83
CA PHE A 19 -0.33 -1.74 11.39
C PHE A 19 -0.98 -2.74 10.43
N PRO A 20 -1.96 -3.53 10.88
CA PRO A 20 -2.59 -4.53 10.03
C PRO A 20 -3.48 -3.84 8.99
N LEU A 21 -3.20 -4.11 7.70
CA LEU A 21 -4.08 -3.71 6.61
C LEU A 21 -5.17 -4.77 6.41
N PRO A 22 -6.40 -4.37 6.06
CA PRO A 22 -7.44 -5.32 5.71
C PRO A 22 -7.12 -6.04 4.39
N TRP A 23 -7.75 -7.18 4.18
CA TRP A 23 -7.75 -7.83 2.88
C TRP A 23 -8.84 -7.21 2.00
N ALA A 24 -8.51 -6.89 0.75
CA ALA A 24 -9.52 -6.59 -0.25
C ALA A 24 -10.34 -7.86 -0.56
N GLN A 25 -11.62 -7.69 -0.91
CA GLN A 25 -12.42 -8.80 -1.42
C GLN A 25 -11.76 -9.37 -2.70
N PRO A 26 -11.86 -10.69 -2.93
CA PRO A 26 -11.34 -11.28 -4.16
C PRO A 26 -11.97 -10.64 -5.40
N VAL A 27 -11.14 -10.11 -6.29
CA VAL A 27 -11.56 -9.70 -7.63
C VAL A 27 -11.28 -10.87 -8.57
N ILE A 28 -12.31 -11.38 -9.23
CA ILE A 28 -12.23 -12.51 -10.14
C ILE A 28 -12.43 -12.04 -11.58
N ASP A 29 -11.58 -12.52 -12.47
CA ASP A 29 -11.59 -12.26 -13.91
C ASP A 29 -11.46 -13.62 -14.64
N GLU A 30 -12.52 -14.06 -15.31
CA GLU A 30 -12.55 -15.34 -16.05
C GLU A 30 -12.01 -16.55 -15.26
N GLY A 31 -12.33 -16.63 -13.95
CA GLY A 31 -11.86 -17.70 -13.06
C GLY A 31 -10.46 -17.49 -12.46
N ARG A 32 -9.74 -16.46 -12.87
CA ARG A 32 -8.47 -16.02 -12.28
C ARG A 32 -8.72 -15.02 -11.15
N ARG A 33 -8.14 -15.27 -9.98
CA ARG A 33 -8.12 -14.29 -8.88
C ARG A 33 -7.02 -13.26 -9.12
N LEU A 34 -7.40 -11.99 -9.13
CA LEU A 34 -6.46 -10.88 -9.28
C LEU A 34 -5.81 -10.51 -7.95
N ALA A 35 -4.59 -9.97 -8.04
CA ALA A 35 -3.76 -9.64 -6.88
C ALA A 35 -4.05 -8.24 -6.33
N ALA A 36 -5.29 -7.97 -5.90
CA ALA A 36 -5.65 -6.74 -5.21
C ALA A 36 -5.00 -6.69 -3.81
N SER A 37 -4.28 -5.61 -3.48
CA SER A 37 -3.63 -5.43 -2.19
C SER A 37 -3.39 -3.96 -1.87
N TYR A 38 -3.94 -3.51 -0.73
CA TYR A 38 -3.70 -2.16 -0.20
C TYR A 38 -2.25 -1.90 0.17
N ALA A 39 -1.43 -2.95 0.36
CA ALA A 39 -0.01 -2.80 0.68
C ALA A 39 0.82 -2.26 -0.49
N ASN A 40 0.29 -2.23 -1.72
CA ASN A 40 0.99 -1.76 -2.92
C ASN A 40 0.84 -0.23 -3.13
N TYR A 41 0.92 0.55 -2.05
CA TYR A 41 0.81 2.01 -2.06
C TYR A 41 2.17 2.68 -2.37
N LEU A 42 2.13 3.94 -2.82
CA LEU A 42 3.32 4.77 -3.07
C LEU A 42 3.40 5.91 -2.06
N ILE A 43 4.58 6.12 -1.49
CA ILE A 43 4.88 7.28 -0.64
C ILE A 43 5.52 8.36 -1.52
N VAL A 44 4.95 9.56 -1.52
CA VAL A 44 5.49 10.75 -2.21
C VAL A 44 5.69 11.90 -1.23
N ASN A 45 6.25 13.02 -1.66
CA ASN A 45 6.39 14.18 -0.79
C ASN A 45 5.01 14.67 -0.32
N GLY A 46 4.80 14.69 0.99
CA GLY A 46 3.56 15.16 1.63
C GLY A 46 2.37 14.18 1.59
N ALA A 47 2.42 13.08 0.83
CA ALA A 47 1.27 12.19 0.67
C ALA A 47 1.63 10.70 0.57
N VAL A 48 0.60 9.86 0.68
CA VAL A 48 0.60 8.42 0.37
C VAL A 48 -0.51 8.15 -0.63
N LEU A 49 -0.16 7.66 -1.81
CA LEU A 49 -1.10 7.23 -2.84
C LEU A 49 -1.45 5.76 -2.61
N MET A 50 -2.66 5.50 -2.14
CA MET A 50 -3.15 4.16 -1.83
C MET A 50 -4.02 3.62 -2.98
N PRO A 51 -3.80 2.38 -3.46
CA PRO A 51 -4.72 1.80 -4.43
C PRO A 51 -6.10 1.57 -3.79
N ALA A 52 -7.15 1.93 -4.50
CA ALA A 52 -8.54 1.68 -4.16
C ALA A 52 -9.19 0.81 -5.23
N TYR A 53 -10.04 -0.13 -4.82
CA TYR A 53 -10.59 -1.15 -5.71
C TYR A 53 -12.12 -1.07 -5.88
N GLY A 54 -12.77 -0.09 -5.24
CA GLY A 54 -14.23 -0.04 -5.11
C GLY A 54 -14.72 -1.08 -4.12
N ASP A 55 -13.91 -1.33 -3.09
CA ASP A 55 -14.10 -2.37 -2.09
C ASP A 55 -14.51 -1.74 -0.76
N PRO A 56 -15.41 -2.36 0.03
CA PRO A 56 -15.84 -1.81 1.32
C PRO A 56 -14.70 -1.56 2.32
N ALA A 57 -13.55 -2.23 2.16
CA ALA A 57 -12.38 -2.03 3.01
C ALA A 57 -11.44 -0.91 2.53
N ASP A 58 -11.74 -0.22 1.42
CA ASP A 58 -10.93 0.89 0.90
C ASP A 58 -10.73 1.98 1.99
N ASP A 59 -11.79 2.34 2.71
CA ASP A 59 -11.74 3.37 3.77
C ASP A 59 -11.05 2.86 5.05
N LEU A 60 -11.24 1.59 5.38
CA LEU A 60 -10.54 0.99 6.51
C LEU A 60 -9.02 0.95 6.25
N ALA A 61 -8.61 0.61 5.03
CA ALA A 61 -7.20 0.63 4.63
C ALA A 61 -6.64 2.06 4.68
N ARG A 62 -7.39 3.06 4.21
CA ARG A 62 -7.02 4.48 4.30
C ARG A 62 -6.76 4.90 5.74
N ASP A 63 -7.66 4.55 6.66
CA ASP A 63 -7.56 4.93 8.07
C ASP A 63 -6.36 4.25 8.76
N VAL A 64 -6.02 3.02 8.39
CA VAL A 64 -4.80 2.34 8.86
C VAL A 64 -3.56 3.07 8.35
N LEU A 65 -3.51 3.43 7.07
CA LEU A 65 -2.36 4.15 6.50
C LEU A 65 -2.20 5.55 7.09
N ALA A 66 -3.29 6.26 7.37
CA ALA A 66 -3.25 7.56 8.04
C ALA A 66 -2.58 7.46 9.43
N LYS A 67 -2.85 6.39 10.18
CA LYS A 67 -2.20 6.12 11.47
C LYS A 67 -0.73 5.72 11.32
N ALA A 68 -0.38 5.02 10.24
CA ALA A 68 0.99 4.59 9.97
C ALA A 68 1.89 5.74 9.45
N HIS A 69 1.30 6.74 8.79
CA HIS A 69 1.99 7.84 8.11
C HIS A 69 1.50 9.22 8.60
N PRO A 70 1.71 9.55 9.89
CA PRO A 70 1.24 10.82 10.45
C PRO A 70 1.82 12.03 9.69
N GLY A 71 0.97 13.03 9.43
CA GLY A 71 1.35 14.25 8.72
C GLY A 71 1.39 14.12 7.19
N ARG A 72 0.97 12.98 6.63
CA ARG A 72 0.80 12.80 5.19
C ARG A 72 -0.68 12.70 4.82
N GLU A 73 -1.04 13.28 3.68
CA GLU A 73 -2.36 13.08 3.07
C GLU A 73 -2.46 11.66 2.49
N ILE A 74 -3.56 10.95 2.77
CA ILE A 74 -3.82 9.65 2.15
C ILE A 74 -4.77 9.84 0.98
N VAL A 75 -4.27 9.62 -0.24
CA VAL A 75 -5.04 9.78 -1.48
C VAL A 75 -5.37 8.41 -2.05
N GLN A 76 -6.67 8.10 -2.12
CA GLN A 76 -7.17 6.87 -2.75
C GLN A 76 -7.13 7.02 -4.28
N VAL A 77 -6.50 6.07 -4.97
CA VAL A 77 -6.37 6.04 -6.43
C VAL A 77 -7.08 4.81 -6.99
N PRO A 78 -8.07 4.97 -7.88
CA PRO A 78 -8.73 3.83 -8.51
C PRO A 78 -7.74 2.95 -9.28
N CYS A 79 -7.53 1.71 -8.85
CA CYS A 79 -6.51 0.82 -9.40
C CYS A 79 -7.07 -0.50 -9.95
N ARG A 80 -8.39 -0.62 -10.11
CA ARG A 80 -9.02 -1.85 -10.63
C ARG A 80 -8.51 -2.22 -12.02
N SER A 81 -8.26 -1.24 -12.89
CA SER A 81 -7.68 -1.48 -14.22
C SER A 81 -6.23 -1.97 -14.18
N LEU A 82 -5.45 -1.61 -13.16
CA LEU A 82 -4.04 -2.04 -13.04
C LEU A 82 -3.94 -3.53 -12.68
N ILE A 83 -4.78 -3.99 -11.75
CA ILE A 83 -4.71 -5.37 -11.24
C ILE A 83 -5.11 -6.43 -12.27
N TRP A 84 -5.73 -6.04 -13.38
CA TRP A 84 -6.00 -6.92 -14.52
C TRP A 84 -4.71 -7.52 -15.09
N GLN A 85 -3.61 -6.76 -15.07
CA GLN A 85 -2.28 -7.19 -15.47
C GLN A 85 -1.38 -7.57 -14.28
N ASN A 86 -1.97 -7.97 -13.15
CA ASN A 86 -1.26 -8.45 -11.95
C ASN A 86 -0.33 -7.43 -11.26
N GLY A 87 -0.42 -6.14 -11.60
CA GLY A 87 0.28 -5.05 -10.90
C GLY A 87 -0.70 -4.10 -10.21
N SER A 88 -0.24 -3.37 -9.20
CA SER A 88 -1.02 -2.25 -8.65
C SER A 88 -0.19 -0.97 -8.66
N LEU A 89 -0.56 0.02 -7.85
CA LEU A 89 -0.05 1.39 -7.97
C LEU A 89 1.47 1.47 -7.86
N HIS A 90 2.06 0.91 -6.80
CA HIS A 90 3.51 0.99 -6.58
C HIS A 90 4.31 0.35 -7.73
N CYS A 91 3.79 -0.75 -8.31
CA CYS A 91 4.49 -1.52 -9.34
C CYS A 91 4.80 -0.73 -10.63
N ILE A 92 4.07 0.35 -10.91
CA ILE A 92 4.23 1.16 -12.11
C ILE A 92 4.96 2.48 -11.86
N THR A 93 5.60 2.61 -10.69
CA THR A 93 6.22 3.87 -10.23
C THR A 93 7.66 3.67 -9.82
N MET A 94 8.44 4.74 -9.90
CA MET A 94 9.82 4.79 -9.41
C MET A 94 10.09 6.17 -8.79
N GLN A 95 10.37 6.20 -7.50
CA GLN A 95 10.77 7.41 -6.79
C GLN A 95 12.24 7.74 -7.06
N LEU A 96 12.51 9.00 -7.39
CA LEU A 96 13.86 9.54 -7.51
C LEU A 96 14.07 10.56 -6.37
N PRO A 97 15.08 10.37 -5.50
CA PRO A 97 15.41 11.35 -4.48
C PRO A 97 15.76 12.72 -5.09
N ALA A 98 15.46 13.78 -4.35
CA ALA A 98 15.88 15.13 -4.73
C ALA A 98 17.40 15.19 -4.92
N GLY A 99 17.84 15.86 -6.00
CA GLY A 99 19.26 16.00 -6.36
C GLY A 99 19.85 14.86 -7.20
N LEU A 100 19.08 13.80 -7.50
CA LEU A 100 19.58 12.69 -8.33
C LEU A 100 19.61 13.04 -9.83
N LEU A 101 18.61 13.77 -10.32
CA LEU A 101 18.57 14.22 -11.71
C LEU A 101 19.28 15.57 -11.84
N LYS A 102 20.12 15.69 -12.86
CA LYS A 102 20.63 16.99 -13.30
C LYS A 102 19.47 17.73 -13.98
N ALA A 103 19.24 18.98 -13.57
CA ALA A 103 18.27 19.87 -14.20
C ALA A 103 18.64 20.14 -15.67
#